data_AF-A0A6N7YXA8-F1
#
_entry.id   AF-A0A6N7YXA8-F1
#
_cell.length_a   1.000
_cell.length_b   1.000
_cell.length_c   1.000
_cell.angle_alpha   90.00
_cell.angle_beta   90.00
_cell.angle_gamma   90.00
#
_symmetry.space_group_name_H-M   'P 1'
#
loop_
_entity.id
_entity.type
_entity.pdbx_description
1 polymer ?
#
loop_
_entity_poly.entity_id
_entity_poly.type
_entity_poly.pdbx_seq_one_letter_code
_entity_poly.pdbx_strand_id
1 'polypeptide(L)'
;MVRLDVRRRWGRGVVVLEVGLAIGLILLAIDKSLLYVGIGITAAALVIALLRWRGKWFTEWFGLTLRYLFRSHDHTATPPPPNVEPNQDESVTGPEDARVSLLRLVVPDLVVAHGTDHERQQVGLAWHDGTWTAVLLVEPAPALITQAGGAPSLPLSALAPCLEDRGVVLDSIQAIWHTYPGSAALPSESPALTSYMEVLGPLPAAARRTTWVAIRLDPRRCPAAVRERGGGVVGAHRALIGALSRVRNALESRGVPTRPLDPDELLRAGISAAELTAVAGSEGRIALREHWTSATAAGIGHASYAITGWPKGKITNSLNALTSVRALSATVALSISPSDDEGQIGLRGVVRMSARNPRELDAADSRLSTLAGRVGVSLIPLRGLQIEGLAATLPMGGTA
;
A
#
# COMPACT_ATOMS: atom_id res chain seq x y z
N MET A 1 5.49 7.42 10.16
CA MET A 1 5.98 6.49 9.13
C MET A 1 7.48 6.66 8.85
N VAL A 2 8.28 5.60 8.80
CA VAL A 2 9.75 5.68 8.64
C VAL A 2 10.11 6.07 7.20
N ARG A 3 10.61 7.29 7.02
CA ARG A 3 11.32 7.75 5.82
C ARG A 3 12.44 6.76 5.51
N LEU A 4 12.22 5.84 4.57
CA LEU A 4 13.20 4.87 4.10
C LEU A 4 14.14 5.58 3.12
N ASP A 5 14.96 6.44 3.70
CA ASP A 5 16.10 7.09 3.08
C ASP A 5 17.22 6.07 2.91
N VAL A 6 17.72 5.92 1.68
CA VAL A 6 18.79 4.97 1.33
C VAL A 6 20.09 5.31 2.08
N ARG A 7 20.29 6.56 2.51
CA ARG A 7 21.42 6.95 3.39
C ARG A 7 21.34 6.37 4.80
N ARG A 8 20.14 6.08 5.34
CA ARG A 8 19.99 5.43 6.67
C ARG A 8 20.33 3.94 6.67
N ARG A 9 20.48 3.30 5.50
CA ARG A 9 20.76 1.85 5.37
C ARG A 9 22.18 1.48 5.79
N TRP A 10 23.14 2.39 5.59
CA TRP A 10 24.52 2.24 6.06
C TRP A 10 24.68 2.66 7.53
N GLY A 11 23.92 3.67 7.97
CA GLY A 11 24.05 4.21 9.33
C GLY A 11 23.78 3.20 10.45
N ARG A 12 22.86 2.24 10.29
CA ARG A 12 22.53 1.30 11.39
C ARG A 12 23.55 0.18 11.59
N GLY A 13 24.16 -0.31 10.50
CA GLY A 13 25.28 -1.26 10.60
C GLY A 13 26.51 -0.59 11.23
N VAL A 14 26.75 0.67 10.85
CA VAL A 14 27.80 1.50 11.45
C VAL A 14 27.54 1.73 12.94
N VAL A 15 26.31 2.02 13.37
CA VAL A 15 26.00 2.19 14.81
C VAL A 15 26.26 0.93 15.62
N VAL A 16 25.93 -0.27 15.11
CA VAL A 16 26.24 -1.53 15.82
C VAL A 16 27.74 -1.77 15.91
N LEU A 17 28.49 -1.38 14.88
CA LEU A 17 29.94 -1.45 14.87
C LEU A 17 30.58 -0.40 15.81
N GLU A 18 30.06 0.82 15.83
CA GLU A 18 30.48 1.90 16.75
C GLU A 18 30.22 1.53 18.20
N VAL A 19 29.04 0.96 18.52
CA VAL A 19 28.71 0.50 19.87
C VAL A 19 29.58 -0.69 20.26
N GLY A 20 29.78 -1.66 19.37
CA GLY A 20 30.68 -2.79 19.62
C GLY A 20 32.12 -2.36 19.88
N LEU A 21 32.63 -1.41 19.10
CA LEU A 21 33.96 -0.83 19.24
C LEU A 21 34.07 0.01 20.52
N ALA A 22 33.05 0.80 20.87
CA ALA A 22 33.02 1.56 22.11
C ALA A 22 33.04 0.65 23.34
N ILE A 23 32.24 -0.43 23.35
CA ILE A 23 32.26 -1.42 24.43
C ILE A 23 33.62 -2.12 24.50
N GLY A 24 34.21 -2.49 23.36
CA GLY A 24 35.55 -3.06 23.30
C GLY A 24 36.63 -2.14 23.88
N LEU A 25 36.57 -0.85 23.57
CA LEU A 25 37.49 0.17 24.10
C LEU A 25 37.27 0.45 25.60
N ILE A 26 36.02 0.47 26.07
CA ILE A 26 35.70 0.63 27.50
C ILE A 26 36.24 -0.55 28.30
N LEU A 27 36.07 -1.79 27.83
CA LEU A 27 36.60 -2.97 28.49
C LEU A 27 38.13 -2.95 28.55
N LEU A 28 38.78 -2.50 27.48
CA LEU A 28 40.23 -2.32 27.43
C LEU A 28 40.73 -1.22 28.39
N ALA A 29 39.93 -0.16 28.58
CA ALA A 29 40.23 0.92 29.51
C ALA A 29 40.09 0.51 30.99
N ILE A 30 39.22 -0.46 31.29
CA ILE A 30 39.01 -0.99 32.64
C ILE A 30 40.15 -1.95 33.03
N ASP A 31 40.47 -2.93 32.18
CA ASP A 31 41.52 -3.90 32.46
C ASP A 31 42.15 -4.45 31.16
N LYS A 32 43.49 -4.43 31.10
CA LYS A 32 44.26 -4.97 29.96
C LYS A 32 44.11 -6.48 29.83
N SER A 33 43.73 -7.20 30.89
CA SER A 33 43.44 -8.63 30.85
C SER A 33 42.21 -8.97 29.99
N LEU A 34 41.30 -8.01 29.79
CA LEU A 34 40.06 -8.15 29.04
C LEU A 34 40.23 -7.91 27.53
N LEU A 35 41.46 -7.73 27.04
CA LEU A 35 41.74 -7.45 25.62
C LEU A 35 41.12 -8.49 24.68
N TYR A 36 41.23 -9.79 25.00
CA TYR A 36 40.64 -10.84 24.18
C TYR A 36 39.10 -10.83 24.21
N VAL A 37 38.50 -10.41 25.33
CA VAL A 37 37.04 -10.26 25.46
C VAL A 37 36.55 -9.07 24.64
N GLY A 38 37.26 -7.94 24.68
CA GLY A 38 36.96 -6.75 23.87
C GLY A 38 37.09 -7.01 22.37
N ILE A 39 38.14 -7.73 21.94
CA ILE A 39 38.30 -8.19 20.55
C ILE A 39 37.14 -9.12 20.17
N GLY A 40 36.77 -10.07 21.04
CA GLY A 40 35.66 -11.00 20.80
C GLY A 40 34.32 -10.28 20.60
N ILE A 41 34.01 -9.28 21.43
CA ILE A 41 32.78 -8.49 21.33
C ILE A 41 32.79 -7.65 20.05
N THR A 42 33.92 -7.02 19.71
CA THR A 42 34.05 -6.22 18.48
C THR A 42 33.92 -7.10 17.23
N ALA A 43 34.53 -8.29 17.24
CA ALA A 43 34.41 -9.26 16.15
C ALA A 43 32.99 -9.82 16.04
N ALA A 44 32.31 -10.11 17.15
CA ALA A 44 30.91 -10.52 17.13
C ALA A 44 30.00 -9.39 16.60
N ALA A 45 30.23 -8.14 17.00
CA ALA A 45 29.52 -6.98 16.48
C ALA A 45 29.75 -6.78 14.98
N LEU A 46 30.99 -6.97 14.51
CA LEU A 46 31.33 -6.97 13.08
C LEU A 46 30.59 -8.08 12.32
N VAL A 47 30.58 -9.30 12.85
CA VAL A 47 29.86 -10.43 12.24
C VAL A 47 28.37 -10.14 12.20
N ILE A 48 27.75 -9.67 13.28
CA ILE A 48 26.32 -9.33 13.33
C ILE A 48 25.97 -8.17 12.39
N ALA A 49 26.83 -7.15 12.30
CA ALA A 49 26.66 -6.02 11.38
C ALA A 49 26.79 -6.46 9.92
N LEU A 50 27.64 -7.46 9.64
CA LEU A 50 27.84 -8.00 8.29
C LEU A 50 26.88 -9.15 7.93
N LEU A 51 26.18 -9.73 8.91
CA LEU A 51 25.33 -10.89 8.70
C LEU A 51 24.07 -10.53 7.91
N ARG A 52 23.99 -11.09 6.71
CA ARG A 52 22.86 -10.90 5.79
C ARG A 52 21.96 -12.12 5.84
N TRP A 53 20.75 -11.97 6.40
CA TRP A 53 19.79 -13.06 6.55
C TRP A 53 18.59 -12.84 5.63
N ARG A 54 18.36 -13.75 4.68
CA ARG A 54 17.20 -13.74 3.73
C ARG A 54 16.97 -12.39 3.04
N GLY A 55 18.04 -11.72 2.62
CA GLY A 55 17.98 -10.47 1.84
C GLY A 55 17.88 -9.17 2.66
N LYS A 56 17.78 -9.25 4.00
CA LYS A 56 17.86 -8.10 4.92
C LYS A 56 19.10 -8.21 5.83
N TRP A 57 19.53 -7.10 6.41
CA TRP A 57 20.58 -7.10 7.44
C TRP A 57 20.00 -7.62 8.77
N PHE A 58 20.77 -8.38 9.54
CA PHE A 58 20.29 -8.99 10.80
C PHE A 58 19.71 -7.96 11.78
N THR A 59 20.28 -6.75 11.83
CA THR A 59 19.81 -5.64 12.68
C THR A 59 18.43 -5.12 12.25
N GLU A 60 18.15 -5.11 10.95
CA GLU A 60 16.86 -4.74 10.40
C GLU A 60 15.82 -5.83 10.70
N TRP A 61 16.20 -7.10 10.56
CA TRP A 61 15.35 -8.24 10.92
C TRP A 61 15.03 -8.25 12.41
N PHE A 62 16.03 -8.12 13.29
CA PHE A 62 15.84 -8.11 14.74
C PHE A 62 14.96 -6.94 15.20
N GLY A 63 15.18 -5.73 14.67
CA GLY A 63 14.34 -4.58 14.99
C GLY A 63 12.89 -4.73 14.49
N LEU A 64 12.69 -5.37 13.35
CA LEU A 64 11.36 -5.74 12.84
C LEU A 64 10.68 -6.77 13.75
N THR A 65 11.39 -7.84 14.10
CA THR A 65 10.88 -8.90 14.99
C THR A 65 10.55 -8.37 16.37
N LEU A 66 11.39 -7.51 16.94
CA LEU A 66 11.16 -6.91 18.25
C LEU A 66 9.94 -5.98 18.25
N ARG A 67 9.81 -5.11 17.22
CA ARG A 67 8.63 -4.24 17.09
C ARG A 67 7.35 -5.04 16.85
N TYR A 68 7.43 -6.08 16.04
CA TYR A 68 6.34 -7.01 15.84
C TYR A 68 5.92 -7.58 17.19
N LEU A 69 6.83 -8.24 17.91
CA LEU A 69 6.56 -8.84 19.23
C LEU A 69 5.92 -7.89 20.25
N PHE A 70 6.27 -6.60 20.24
CA PHE A 70 5.75 -5.61 21.19
C PHE A 70 4.51 -4.82 20.71
N ARG A 71 3.98 -5.09 19.51
CA ARG A 71 2.77 -4.43 18.98
C ARG A 71 1.52 -5.27 19.23
N SER A 72 0.35 -4.63 19.32
CA SER A 72 -0.94 -5.31 19.24
C SER A 72 -1.17 -5.84 17.82
N HIS A 73 -1.37 -7.15 17.67
CA HIS A 73 -1.58 -7.80 16.37
C HIS A 73 -3.04 -7.96 16.00
N ASP A 74 -3.94 -7.69 16.94
CA ASP A 74 -5.37 -7.84 16.79
C ASP A 74 -6.02 -6.47 16.72
N HIS A 75 -6.69 -6.21 15.61
CA HIS A 75 -7.61 -5.09 15.46
C HIS A 75 -9.02 -5.64 15.43
N THR A 76 -9.94 -5.01 16.14
CA THR A 76 -11.34 -5.41 16.12
C THR A 76 -12.24 -4.21 15.93
N ALA A 77 -13.22 -4.37 15.04
CA ALA A 77 -14.29 -3.42 14.82
C ALA A 77 -15.55 -4.00 15.43
N THR A 78 -16.15 -3.24 16.33
CA THR A 78 -17.51 -3.48 16.80
C THR A 78 -18.41 -2.57 15.98
N PRO A 79 -19.41 -3.10 15.26
CA PRO A 79 -20.31 -2.26 14.51
C PRO A 79 -21.03 -1.28 15.46
N PRO A 80 -21.29 -0.04 15.00
CA PRO A 80 -22.08 0.92 15.77
C PRO A 80 -23.50 0.36 16.00
N PRO A 81 -24.15 0.72 17.12
CA PRO A 81 -25.49 0.23 17.44
C PRO A 81 -26.50 0.64 16.35
N PRO A 82 -27.51 -0.20 16.04
CA PRO A 82 -28.38 -0.04 14.88
C PRO A 82 -29.27 1.22 14.89
N ASN A 83 -29.40 1.90 16.04
CA ASN A 83 -30.23 3.10 16.21
C ASN A 83 -29.48 4.41 15.98
N VAL A 84 -28.21 4.38 15.59
CA VAL A 84 -27.46 5.58 15.20
C VAL A 84 -27.64 5.75 13.70
N GLU A 85 -28.67 6.50 13.29
CA GLU A 85 -28.79 6.90 11.90
C GLU A 85 -27.61 7.83 11.56
N PRO A 86 -26.91 7.60 10.44
CA PRO A 86 -25.85 8.50 10.01
C PRO A 86 -26.45 9.89 9.77
N ASN A 87 -25.88 10.92 10.40
CA ASN A 87 -26.26 12.30 10.14
C ASN A 87 -25.96 12.63 8.67
N GLN A 88 -27.01 12.70 7.85
CA GLN A 88 -26.89 12.99 6.41
C GLN A 88 -26.43 14.44 6.14
N ASP A 89 -26.54 15.33 7.13
CA ASP A 89 -26.14 16.74 7.04
C ASP A 89 -24.68 17.01 7.44
N GLU A 90 -23.91 15.98 7.80
CA GLU A 90 -22.56 16.16 8.33
C GLU A 90 -21.51 16.15 7.20
N SER A 91 -20.68 17.20 7.13
CA SER A 91 -19.60 17.33 6.14
C SER A 91 -18.47 16.30 6.28
N VAL A 92 -18.58 15.39 7.24
CA VAL A 92 -17.59 14.40 7.61
C VAL A 92 -18.30 13.11 8.00
N THR A 93 -17.91 12.00 7.38
CA THR A 93 -18.29 10.65 7.78
C THR A 93 -17.18 10.09 8.69
N GLY A 94 -17.53 9.93 9.96
CA GLY A 94 -16.66 9.46 11.03
C GLY A 94 -16.91 8.00 11.42
N PRO A 95 -16.41 7.58 12.59
CA PRO A 95 -16.47 6.20 13.07
C PRO A 95 -17.89 5.64 13.28
N GLU A 96 -18.87 6.50 13.44
CA GLU A 96 -20.29 6.15 13.58
C GLU A 96 -20.87 5.51 12.31
N ASP A 97 -20.27 5.70 11.14
CA ASP A 97 -20.62 4.93 9.95
C ASP A 97 -20.00 3.53 10.01
N ALA A 98 -20.82 2.49 9.83
CA ALA A 98 -20.39 1.10 9.88
C ALA A 98 -19.26 0.78 8.89
N ARG A 99 -19.22 1.45 7.73
CA ARG A 99 -18.18 1.28 6.70
C ARG A 99 -16.86 1.87 7.15
N VAL A 100 -16.88 3.06 7.74
CA VAL A 100 -15.67 3.67 8.33
C VAL A 100 -15.17 2.82 9.48
N SER A 101 -16.06 2.44 10.42
CA SER A 101 -15.72 1.54 11.53
C SER A 101 -15.05 0.24 11.05
N LEU A 102 -15.58 -0.38 9.99
CA LEU A 102 -15.01 -1.58 9.39
C LEU A 102 -13.64 -1.33 8.76
N LEU A 103 -13.47 -0.23 8.02
CA LEU A 103 -12.19 0.14 7.40
C LEU A 103 -11.13 0.56 8.42
N ARG A 104 -11.53 1.01 9.62
CA ARG A 104 -10.63 1.30 10.74
C ARG A 104 -9.95 0.06 11.32
N LEU A 105 -10.35 -1.15 10.92
CA LEU A 105 -9.54 -2.35 11.12
C LEU A 105 -8.15 -2.21 10.48
N VAL A 106 -8.10 -1.65 9.27
CA VAL A 106 -6.87 -1.54 8.46
C VAL A 106 -6.28 -0.13 8.55
N VAL A 107 -7.12 0.89 8.68
CA VAL A 107 -6.75 2.32 8.68
C VAL A 107 -7.28 2.99 9.97
N PRO A 108 -6.60 2.86 11.12
CA PRO A 108 -7.20 3.10 12.45
C PRO A 108 -7.71 4.52 12.72
N ASP A 109 -7.17 5.53 12.05
CA ASP A 109 -7.54 6.94 12.17
C ASP A 109 -8.34 7.47 10.97
N LEU A 110 -8.91 6.56 10.18
CA LEU A 110 -9.70 6.91 9.00
C LEU A 110 -10.90 7.80 9.38
N VAL A 111 -10.98 8.92 8.68
CA VAL A 111 -12.13 9.83 8.61
C VAL A 111 -12.32 10.21 7.15
N VAL A 112 -13.56 10.32 6.67
CA VAL A 112 -13.86 10.74 5.29
C VAL A 112 -14.58 12.07 5.30
N ALA A 113 -13.90 13.14 4.89
CA ALA A 113 -14.50 14.45 4.71
C ALA A 113 -15.11 14.59 3.30
N HIS A 114 -16.14 15.42 3.21
CA HIS A 114 -16.88 15.67 1.99
C HIS A 114 -16.36 16.97 1.37
N GLY A 115 -15.78 16.85 0.18
CA GLY A 115 -15.34 17.98 -0.64
C GLY A 115 -16.24 18.14 -1.86
N THR A 116 -16.13 19.30 -2.50
CA THR A 116 -16.73 19.56 -3.80
C THR A 116 -15.67 20.11 -4.73
N ASP A 117 -15.57 19.57 -5.94
CA ASP A 117 -14.66 20.10 -6.95
C ASP A 117 -15.20 21.35 -7.65
N HIS A 118 -14.45 21.86 -8.63
CA HIS A 118 -14.82 23.05 -9.40
C HIS A 118 -16.05 22.83 -10.30
N GLU A 119 -16.39 21.57 -10.60
CA GLU A 119 -17.56 21.16 -11.38
C GLU A 119 -18.75 20.81 -10.48
N ARG A 120 -18.67 21.15 -9.18
CA ARG A 120 -19.65 20.86 -8.14
C ARG A 120 -19.94 19.37 -7.97
N GLN A 121 -19.01 18.51 -8.36
CA GLN A 121 -19.07 17.08 -8.09
C GLN A 121 -18.53 16.80 -6.68
N GLN A 122 -19.17 15.87 -5.98
CA GLN A 122 -18.70 15.46 -4.66
C GLN A 122 -17.37 14.71 -4.76
N VAL A 123 -16.49 14.94 -3.80
CA VAL A 123 -15.18 14.29 -3.71
C VAL A 123 -14.98 13.80 -2.27
N GLY A 124 -14.72 12.49 -2.12
CA GLY A 124 -14.32 11.91 -0.85
C GLY A 124 -12.87 12.26 -0.52
N LEU A 125 -12.62 12.79 0.68
CA LEU A 125 -11.29 13.12 1.18
C LEU A 125 -11.02 12.27 2.42
N ALA A 126 -10.13 11.28 2.30
CA ALA A 126 -9.77 10.42 3.43
C ALA A 126 -8.61 11.01 4.21
N TRP A 127 -8.73 11.04 5.53
CA TRP A 127 -7.63 11.35 6.45
C TRP A 127 -6.99 10.06 6.97
N HIS A 128 -5.67 10.00 6.91
CA HIS A 128 -4.88 8.93 7.52
C HIS A 128 -3.43 9.37 7.75
N ASP A 129 -2.88 9.09 8.92
CA ASP A 129 -1.47 9.34 9.32
C ASP A 129 -1.00 10.78 9.01
N GLY A 130 -1.83 11.76 9.34
CA GLY A 130 -1.48 13.18 9.19
C GLY A 130 -1.61 13.73 7.76
N THR A 131 -2.24 13.00 6.85
CA THR A 131 -2.36 13.38 5.43
C THR A 131 -3.77 13.20 4.90
N TRP A 132 -4.11 13.97 3.88
CA TRP A 132 -5.36 13.85 3.14
C TRP A 132 -5.13 13.12 1.81
N THR A 133 -6.04 12.20 1.48
CA THR A 133 -6.02 11.42 0.25
C THR A 133 -7.34 11.61 -0.52
N ALA A 134 -7.23 11.93 -1.81
CA ALA A 134 -8.36 11.91 -2.74
C ALA A 134 -8.08 10.89 -3.84
N VAL A 135 -9.12 10.25 -4.37
CA VAL A 135 -8.95 9.12 -5.29
C VAL A 135 -9.68 9.39 -6.61
N LEU A 136 -9.00 9.13 -7.72
CA LEU A 136 -9.59 9.01 -9.04
C LEU A 136 -9.84 7.54 -9.37
N LEU A 137 -11.01 7.23 -9.89
CA LEU A 137 -11.29 5.98 -10.60
C LEU A 137 -10.91 6.16 -12.07
N VAL A 138 -10.11 5.24 -12.60
CA VAL A 138 -9.91 5.16 -14.05
C VAL A 138 -11.11 4.46 -14.67
N GLU A 139 -11.78 5.15 -15.59
CA GLU A 139 -12.96 4.60 -16.26
C GLU A 139 -12.53 3.41 -17.13
N PRO A 140 -13.16 2.24 -16.96
CA PRO A 140 -12.86 1.11 -17.83
C PRO A 140 -13.28 1.48 -19.25
N ALA A 141 -12.39 1.29 -20.22
CA ALA A 141 -12.80 1.34 -21.62
C ALA A 141 -13.96 0.34 -21.83
N PRO A 142 -14.99 0.66 -22.64
CA PRO A 142 -16.23 -0.11 -22.77
C PRO A 142 -16.10 -1.50 -23.43
N ALA A 143 -14.98 -2.20 -23.25
CA ALA A 143 -14.83 -3.59 -23.61
C ALA A 143 -15.46 -4.47 -22.51
N LEU A 144 -16.48 -5.26 -22.89
CA LEU A 144 -17.17 -6.25 -22.05
C LEU A 144 -16.23 -7.24 -21.31
N ILE A 145 -14.96 -7.37 -21.74
CA ILE A 145 -13.93 -8.20 -21.13
C ILE A 145 -12.57 -7.49 -21.25
N THR A 146 -11.92 -7.17 -20.12
CA THR A 146 -10.54 -6.63 -20.12
C THR A 146 -9.54 -7.76 -19.91
N GLN A 147 -8.59 -7.90 -20.84
CA GLN A 147 -7.47 -8.82 -20.65
C GLN A 147 -6.57 -8.32 -19.51
N ALA A 148 -6.07 -9.21 -18.66
CA ALA A 148 -5.22 -8.83 -17.51
C ALA A 148 -3.96 -8.01 -17.90
N GLY A 149 -3.49 -8.10 -19.15
CA GLY A 149 -2.39 -7.29 -19.71
C GLY A 149 -2.81 -6.04 -20.51
N GLY A 150 -4.10 -5.84 -20.80
CA GLY A 150 -4.61 -4.81 -21.72
C GLY A 150 -5.04 -3.49 -21.05
N ALA A 151 -4.88 -3.37 -19.73
CA ALA A 151 -5.24 -2.14 -19.03
C ALA A 151 -4.28 -0.98 -19.40
N PRO A 152 -4.77 0.27 -19.43
CA PRO A 152 -3.94 1.43 -19.73
C PRO A 152 -2.73 1.48 -18.78
N SER A 153 -1.54 1.55 -19.36
CA SER A 153 -0.32 1.82 -18.61
C SER A 153 -0.39 3.24 -18.08
N LEU A 154 -0.36 3.42 -16.76
CA LEU A 154 -0.38 4.77 -16.19
C LEU A 154 0.89 5.53 -16.61
N PRO A 155 0.75 6.71 -17.24
CA PRO A 155 1.87 7.48 -17.77
C PRO A 155 2.62 8.16 -16.63
N LEU A 156 3.53 7.44 -15.97
CA LEU A 156 4.29 7.95 -14.81
C LEU A 156 5.02 9.27 -15.12
N SER A 157 5.52 9.43 -16.35
CA SER A 157 6.16 10.66 -16.80
C SER A 157 5.22 11.85 -16.90
N ALA A 158 3.93 11.63 -17.13
CA ALA A 158 2.91 12.68 -17.11
C ALA A 158 2.48 13.04 -15.67
N LEU A 159 2.62 12.10 -14.74
CA LEU A 159 2.27 12.31 -13.32
C LEU A 159 3.40 12.95 -12.52
N ALA A 160 4.66 12.76 -12.90
CA ALA A 160 5.82 13.29 -12.18
C ALA A 160 5.76 14.83 -12.00
N PRO A 161 5.42 15.65 -13.01
CA PRO A 161 5.27 17.09 -12.82
C PRO A 161 4.12 17.49 -11.89
N CYS A 162 3.13 16.60 -11.67
CA CYS A 162 2.03 16.89 -10.76
C CYS A 162 2.42 16.77 -9.28
N LEU A 163 3.56 16.13 -8.97
CA LEU A 163 4.06 15.98 -7.61
C LEU A 163 4.37 17.33 -6.96
N GLU A 164 4.82 18.30 -7.75
CA GLU A 164 5.15 19.64 -7.27
C GLU A 164 4.64 20.68 -8.27
N ASP A 165 3.60 21.43 -7.89
CA ASP A 165 3.04 22.48 -8.73
C ASP A 165 2.42 23.61 -7.90
N ARG A 166 2.64 24.86 -8.32
CA ARG A 166 2.06 26.08 -7.70
C ARG A 166 2.17 26.12 -6.17
N GLY A 167 3.35 25.78 -5.65
CA GLY A 167 3.66 25.77 -4.22
C GLY A 167 3.03 24.61 -3.43
N VAL A 168 2.31 23.71 -4.08
CA VAL A 168 1.80 22.45 -3.49
C VAL A 168 2.79 21.34 -3.80
N VAL A 169 3.30 20.70 -2.75
CA VAL A 169 4.18 19.53 -2.83
C VAL A 169 3.40 18.34 -2.28
N LEU A 170 3.06 17.40 -3.17
CA LEU A 170 2.34 16.19 -2.80
C LEU A 170 3.21 15.26 -1.96
N ASP A 171 2.57 14.49 -1.10
CA ASP A 171 3.23 13.38 -0.43
C ASP A 171 3.58 12.29 -1.43
N SER A 172 2.57 11.87 -2.21
CA SER A 172 2.71 10.88 -3.27
C SER A 172 1.52 10.88 -4.23
N ILE A 173 1.73 10.29 -5.40
CA ILE A 173 0.67 9.84 -6.31
C ILE A 173 0.81 8.32 -6.44
N GLN A 174 -0.25 7.57 -6.14
CA GLN A 174 -0.23 6.12 -6.13
C GLN A 174 -1.24 5.55 -7.14
N ALA A 175 -0.73 4.73 -8.04
CA ALA A 175 -1.50 3.88 -8.93
C ALA A 175 -1.82 2.55 -8.26
N ILE A 176 -3.09 2.17 -8.16
CA ILE A 176 -3.52 0.91 -7.54
C ILE A 176 -4.33 0.13 -8.55
N TRP A 177 -3.85 -1.07 -8.88
CA TRP A 177 -4.55 -2.03 -9.72
C TRP A 177 -5.05 -3.16 -8.87
N HIS A 178 -6.36 -3.31 -8.79
CA HIS A 178 -7.00 -4.36 -8.03
C HIS A 178 -7.80 -5.25 -8.98
N THR A 179 -7.39 -6.52 -9.04
CA THR A 179 -7.86 -7.46 -10.04
C THR A 179 -8.45 -8.68 -9.34
N TYR A 180 -9.66 -9.05 -9.76
CA TYR A 180 -10.24 -10.36 -9.52
C TYR A 180 -10.02 -11.22 -10.78
N PRO A 181 -9.08 -12.19 -10.76
CA PRO A 181 -8.89 -13.09 -11.89
C PRO A 181 -10.18 -13.85 -12.19
N GLY A 182 -10.45 -14.20 -13.46
CA GLY A 182 -11.66 -14.95 -13.82
C GLY A 182 -11.76 -16.30 -13.12
N SER A 183 -10.61 -16.90 -12.78
CA SER A 183 -10.53 -18.11 -11.96
C SER A 183 -11.01 -17.92 -10.51
N ALA A 184 -11.09 -16.67 -10.01
CA ALA A 184 -11.56 -16.38 -8.66
C ALA A 184 -13.05 -16.68 -8.48
N ALA A 185 -13.86 -16.65 -9.54
CA ALA A 185 -15.30 -16.94 -9.44
C ALA A 185 -15.61 -18.40 -9.11
N LEU A 186 -14.67 -19.32 -9.35
CA LEU A 186 -14.86 -20.76 -9.17
C LEU A 186 -14.10 -21.28 -7.93
N PRO A 187 -14.63 -22.30 -7.24
CA PRO A 187 -13.89 -23.02 -6.20
C PRO A 187 -12.61 -23.65 -6.77
N SER A 188 -11.59 -23.79 -5.93
CA SER A 188 -10.27 -24.25 -6.36
C SER A 188 -10.24 -25.65 -6.99
N GLU A 189 -11.19 -26.50 -6.60
CA GLU A 189 -11.34 -27.91 -6.99
C GLU A 189 -12.45 -28.14 -8.03
N SER A 190 -13.05 -27.07 -8.57
CA SER A 190 -14.16 -27.21 -9.53
C SER A 190 -13.67 -27.78 -10.87
N PRO A 191 -14.34 -28.81 -11.44
CA PRO A 191 -14.04 -29.29 -12.79
C PRO A 191 -14.19 -28.20 -13.85
N ALA A 192 -15.13 -27.27 -13.67
CA ALA A 192 -15.32 -26.12 -14.56
C ALA A 192 -14.09 -25.21 -14.59
N LEU A 193 -13.35 -25.13 -13.48
CA LEU A 193 -12.11 -24.37 -13.41
C LEU A 193 -10.99 -25.07 -14.17
N THR A 194 -10.90 -26.40 -14.09
CA THR A 194 -9.94 -27.17 -14.89
C THR A 194 -10.19 -26.96 -16.37
N SER A 195 -11.43 -27.11 -16.83
CA SER A 195 -11.80 -26.85 -18.23
C SER A 195 -11.56 -25.40 -18.64
N TYR A 196 -11.86 -24.42 -17.77
CA TYR A 196 -11.53 -23.02 -18.03
C TYR A 196 -10.04 -22.81 -18.26
N MET A 197 -9.18 -23.42 -17.44
CA MET A 197 -7.73 -23.29 -17.55
C MET A 197 -7.16 -24.00 -18.80
N GLU A 198 -7.71 -25.16 -19.17
CA GLU A 198 -7.35 -25.86 -20.40
C GLU A 198 -7.66 -25.03 -21.65
N VAL A 199 -8.85 -24.42 -21.68
CA VAL A 199 -9.28 -23.56 -22.79
C VAL A 199 -8.51 -22.24 -22.81
N LEU A 200 -8.24 -21.65 -21.65
CA LEU A 200 -7.51 -20.39 -21.55
C LEU A 200 -6.08 -20.51 -22.08
N GLY A 201 -5.40 -21.63 -21.79
CA GLY A 201 -4.02 -21.85 -22.24
C GLY A 201 -3.08 -20.70 -21.83
N PRO A 202 -2.21 -20.18 -22.73
CA PRO A 202 -1.30 -19.07 -22.43
C PRO A 202 -1.97 -17.68 -22.51
N LEU A 203 -3.27 -17.60 -22.80
CA LEU A 203 -3.96 -16.33 -22.97
C LEU A 203 -4.17 -15.62 -21.62
N PRO A 204 -4.12 -14.28 -21.58
CA PRO A 204 -4.39 -13.54 -20.36
C PRO A 204 -5.85 -13.77 -19.92
N ALA A 205 -6.03 -14.23 -18.67
CA ALA A 205 -7.34 -14.48 -18.09
C ALA A 205 -8.24 -13.25 -18.17
N ALA A 206 -9.52 -13.47 -18.49
CA ALA A 206 -10.57 -12.48 -18.27
C ALA A 206 -10.56 -12.12 -16.78
N ALA A 207 -10.47 -10.84 -16.44
CA ALA A 207 -10.40 -10.40 -15.06
C ALA A 207 -11.20 -9.13 -14.87
N ARG A 208 -11.94 -9.05 -13.76
CA ARG A 208 -12.53 -7.79 -13.34
C ARG A 208 -11.44 -6.98 -12.71
N ARG A 209 -11.06 -5.87 -13.34
CA ARG A 209 -10.00 -4.99 -12.86
C ARG A 209 -10.54 -3.61 -12.59
N THR A 210 -10.22 -3.11 -11.41
CA THR A 210 -10.45 -1.72 -11.02
C THR A 210 -9.11 -1.02 -10.88
N THR A 211 -8.99 0.20 -11.40
CA THR A 211 -7.78 0.98 -11.28
C THR A 211 -8.09 2.29 -10.58
N TRP A 212 -7.37 2.56 -9.51
CA TRP A 212 -7.46 3.80 -8.76
C TRP A 212 -6.15 4.59 -8.87
N VAL A 213 -6.26 5.91 -8.84
CA VAL A 213 -5.12 6.81 -8.66
C VAL A 213 -5.38 7.63 -7.41
N ALA A 214 -4.64 7.34 -6.34
CA ALA A 214 -4.72 8.04 -5.06
C ALA A 214 -3.70 9.19 -5.04
N ILE A 215 -4.17 10.40 -4.72
CA ILE A 215 -3.38 11.61 -4.61
C ILE A 215 -3.31 11.94 -3.12
N ARG A 216 -2.11 11.95 -2.55
CA ARG A 216 -1.89 12.17 -1.11
C ARG A 216 -1.18 13.50 -0.86
N LEU A 217 -1.72 14.29 0.07
CA LEU A 217 -1.20 15.59 0.47
C LEU A 217 -0.89 15.59 1.97
N ASP A 218 0.35 15.92 2.33
CA ASP A 218 0.71 16.32 3.70
C ASP A 218 0.66 17.86 3.81
N PRO A 219 -0.31 18.44 4.54
CA PRO A 219 -0.44 19.89 4.68
C PRO A 219 0.83 20.57 5.23
N ARG A 220 1.66 19.83 5.99
CA ARG A 220 2.91 20.35 6.59
C ARG A 220 4.01 20.56 5.55
N ARG A 221 3.93 19.93 4.38
CA ARG A 221 4.91 20.10 3.28
C ARG A 221 4.68 21.39 2.49
N CYS A 222 3.46 21.93 2.50
CA CYS A 222 3.11 23.13 1.75
C CYS A 222 2.27 24.14 2.58
N PRO A 223 2.78 24.61 3.73
CA PRO A 223 2.00 25.45 4.65
C PRO A 223 1.60 26.80 4.04
N ALA A 224 2.45 27.39 3.18
CA ALA A 224 2.14 28.64 2.48
C ALA A 224 0.94 28.46 1.52
N ALA A 225 0.96 27.40 0.70
CA ALA A 225 -0.11 27.08 -0.22
C ALA A 225 -1.44 26.77 0.48
N VAL A 226 -1.40 26.10 1.64
CA VAL A 226 -2.59 25.84 2.47
C VAL A 226 -3.15 27.15 3.02
N ARG A 227 -2.29 28.05 3.52
CA ARG A 227 -2.68 29.36 4.07
C ARG A 227 -3.32 30.26 3.02
N GLU A 228 -2.74 30.35 1.82
CA GLU A 228 -3.32 31.10 0.69
C GLU A 228 -4.71 30.62 0.28
N ARG A 229 -5.03 29.35 0.56
CA ARG A 229 -6.31 28.72 0.22
C ARG A 229 -7.34 28.77 1.36
N GLY A 230 -7.09 29.57 2.40
CA GLY A 230 -7.98 29.75 3.54
C GLY A 230 -7.48 29.14 4.85
N GLY A 231 -6.33 28.45 4.82
CA GLY A 231 -5.71 27.87 6.02
C GLY A 231 -6.44 26.65 6.59
N GLY A 232 -5.80 26.03 7.59
CA GLY A 232 -6.35 24.87 8.30
C GLY A 232 -6.76 23.71 7.38
N VAL A 233 -7.82 23.00 7.77
CA VAL A 233 -8.37 21.85 7.03
C VAL A 233 -8.96 22.27 5.69
N VAL A 234 -9.68 23.40 5.64
CA VAL A 234 -10.32 23.91 4.41
C VAL A 234 -9.29 24.23 3.33
N GLY A 235 -8.18 24.89 3.71
CA GLY A 235 -7.08 25.18 2.81
C GLY A 235 -6.39 23.91 2.29
N ALA A 236 -6.25 22.89 3.15
CA ALA A 236 -5.71 21.59 2.76
C ALA A 236 -6.63 20.85 1.77
N HIS A 237 -7.94 20.83 2.01
CA HIS A 237 -8.92 20.25 1.10
C HIS A 237 -8.87 20.93 -0.27
N ARG A 238 -8.88 22.28 -0.31
CA ARG A 238 -8.78 23.04 -1.56
C ARG A 238 -7.47 22.79 -2.30
N ALA A 239 -6.35 22.68 -1.57
CA ALA A 239 -5.06 22.32 -2.17
C ALA A 239 -5.07 20.92 -2.80
N LEU A 240 -5.64 19.94 -2.09
CA LEU A 240 -5.76 18.57 -2.56
C LEU A 240 -6.72 18.44 -3.76
N ILE A 241 -7.90 19.06 -3.72
CA ILE A 241 -8.86 19.07 -4.84
C ILE A 241 -8.21 19.73 -6.08
N GLY A 242 -7.46 20.82 -5.88
CA GLY A 242 -6.71 21.45 -6.97
C GLY A 242 -5.64 20.51 -7.56
N ALA A 243 -4.95 19.72 -6.74
CA ALA A 243 -3.98 18.74 -7.21
C ALA A 243 -4.65 17.54 -7.91
N LEU A 244 -5.78 17.08 -7.39
CA LEU A 244 -6.63 16.04 -7.98
C LEU A 244 -7.03 16.40 -9.41
N SER A 245 -7.54 17.62 -9.63
CA SER A 245 -7.89 18.11 -10.97
C SER A 245 -6.69 18.16 -11.92
N ARG A 246 -5.49 18.51 -11.43
CA ARG A 246 -4.27 18.51 -12.26
C ARG A 246 -3.86 17.10 -12.68
N VAL A 247 -3.89 16.16 -11.75
CA VAL A 247 -3.59 14.75 -12.02
C VAL A 247 -4.60 14.18 -13.01
N ARG A 248 -5.89 14.45 -12.83
CA ARG A 248 -6.95 14.09 -13.77
C ARG A 248 -6.64 14.60 -15.18
N ASN A 249 -6.37 15.90 -15.33
CA ASN A 249 -6.06 16.51 -16.62
C ASN A 249 -4.80 15.91 -17.27
N ALA A 250 -3.77 15.59 -16.47
CA ALA A 250 -2.55 14.95 -16.96
C ALA A 250 -2.83 13.54 -17.50
N LEU A 251 -3.72 12.77 -16.86
CA LEU A 251 -4.15 11.45 -17.32
C LEU A 251 -5.04 11.54 -18.58
N GLU A 252 -6.01 12.46 -18.59
CA GLU A 252 -6.89 12.70 -19.74
C GLU A 252 -6.11 13.09 -20.99
N SER A 253 -5.08 13.94 -20.85
CA SER A 253 -4.18 14.32 -21.96
C SER A 253 -3.44 13.14 -22.61
N ARG A 254 -3.40 11.99 -21.91
CA ARG A 254 -2.81 10.73 -22.36
C ARG A 254 -3.85 9.68 -22.72
N GLY A 255 -5.12 10.07 -22.84
CA GLY A 255 -6.22 9.17 -23.20
C GLY A 255 -6.64 8.22 -22.09
N VAL A 256 -6.37 8.56 -20.83
CA VAL A 256 -6.80 7.79 -19.65
C VAL A 256 -7.94 8.57 -18.96
N PRO A 257 -9.22 8.32 -19.31
CA PRO A 257 -10.34 8.99 -18.67
C PRO A 257 -10.45 8.58 -17.21
N THR A 258 -10.66 9.56 -16.33
CA THR A 258 -10.79 9.30 -14.90
C THR A 258 -11.83 10.24 -14.29
N ARG A 259 -12.42 9.83 -13.17
CA ARG A 259 -13.30 10.68 -12.36
C ARG A 259 -12.96 10.59 -10.88
N PRO A 260 -13.21 11.64 -10.08
CA PRO A 260 -13.09 11.54 -8.63
C PRO A 260 -14.10 10.54 -8.06
N LEU A 261 -13.72 9.89 -6.96
CA LEU A 261 -14.66 9.14 -6.13
C LEU A 261 -15.36 10.08 -5.15
N ASP A 262 -16.68 9.96 -5.07
CA ASP A 262 -17.45 10.58 -3.99
C ASP A 262 -17.16 9.88 -2.63
N PRO A 263 -17.62 10.43 -1.49
CA PRO A 263 -17.39 9.82 -0.17
C PRO A 263 -17.86 8.37 -0.06
N ASP A 264 -19.02 8.03 -0.62
CA ASP A 264 -19.60 6.69 -0.54
C ASP A 264 -18.86 5.70 -1.44
N GLU A 265 -18.51 6.11 -2.65
CA GLU A 265 -17.69 5.34 -3.58
C GLU A 265 -16.30 5.09 -3.03
N LEU A 266 -15.70 6.07 -2.35
CA LEU A 266 -14.41 5.92 -1.69
C LEU A 266 -14.47 4.84 -0.61
N LEU A 267 -15.50 4.85 0.24
CA LEU A 267 -15.74 3.82 1.25
C LEU A 267 -15.99 2.44 0.62
N ARG A 268 -16.82 2.36 -0.43
CA ARG A 268 -17.06 1.11 -1.18
C ARG A 268 -15.77 0.56 -1.80
N ALA A 269 -14.94 1.43 -2.37
CA ALA A 269 -13.65 1.06 -2.97
C ALA A 269 -12.70 0.52 -1.91
N GLY A 270 -12.64 1.14 -0.73
CA GLY A 270 -11.90 0.64 0.43
C GLY A 270 -12.36 -0.75 0.88
N ILE A 271 -13.67 -0.94 1.05
CA ILE A 271 -14.25 -2.22 1.51
C ILE A 271 -13.97 -3.34 0.51
N SER A 272 -14.18 -3.07 -0.78
CA SER A 272 -13.89 -4.05 -1.84
C SER A 272 -12.40 -4.38 -1.88
N ALA A 273 -11.53 -3.37 -1.86
CA ALA A 273 -10.09 -3.59 -1.86
C ALA A 273 -9.62 -4.32 -0.60
N ALA A 274 -10.29 -4.18 0.55
CA ALA A 274 -9.95 -4.92 1.77
C ALA A 274 -10.54 -6.35 1.81
N GLU A 275 -11.31 -6.78 0.79
CA GLU A 275 -12.09 -8.03 0.79
C GLU A 275 -13.08 -8.14 1.96
N LEU A 276 -13.63 -7.01 2.40
CA LEU A 276 -14.56 -6.93 3.53
C LEU A 276 -16.03 -6.88 3.10
N THR A 277 -16.32 -6.96 1.79
CA THR A 277 -17.69 -6.86 1.25
C THR A 277 -18.65 -7.87 1.87
N ALA A 278 -18.21 -9.10 2.14
CA ALA A 278 -19.07 -10.16 2.70
C ALA A 278 -19.51 -9.90 4.15
N VAL A 279 -18.81 -9.01 4.86
CA VAL A 279 -19.11 -8.64 6.26
C VAL A 279 -19.57 -7.19 6.40
N ALA A 280 -19.67 -6.45 5.29
CA ALA A 280 -20.21 -5.10 5.29
C ALA A 280 -21.68 -5.14 5.74
N GLY A 281 -21.99 -4.43 6.82
CA GLY A 281 -23.33 -4.45 7.43
C GLY A 281 -23.60 -5.65 8.36
N SER A 282 -22.59 -6.47 8.66
CA SER A 282 -22.74 -7.50 9.70
C SER A 282 -22.80 -6.86 11.10
N GLU A 283 -23.72 -7.37 11.93
CA GLU A 283 -23.82 -7.01 13.35
C GLU A 283 -22.77 -7.71 14.22
N GLY A 284 -22.06 -8.69 13.66
CA GLY A 284 -21.01 -9.44 14.34
C GLY A 284 -19.72 -8.65 14.50
N ARG A 285 -18.97 -8.92 15.58
CA ARG A 285 -17.61 -8.40 15.76
C ARG A 285 -16.70 -8.93 14.66
N ILE A 286 -16.08 -8.03 13.91
CA ILE A 286 -15.10 -8.38 12.88
C ILE A 286 -13.69 -8.14 13.43
N ALA A 287 -12.81 -9.12 13.21
CA ALA A 287 -11.42 -9.04 13.61
C ALA A 287 -10.48 -9.09 12.40
N LEU A 288 -9.41 -8.30 12.48
CA LEU A 288 -8.23 -8.38 11.65
C LEU A 288 -7.08 -8.86 12.54
N ARG A 289 -6.44 -9.96 12.17
CA ARG A 289 -5.29 -10.52 12.88
C ARG A 289 -4.05 -10.51 12.01
N GLU A 290 -2.96 -10.00 12.55
CA GLU A 290 -1.66 -10.07 11.90
C GLU A 290 -0.92 -11.35 12.31
N HIS A 291 -0.44 -12.07 11.30
CA HIS A 291 0.57 -13.10 11.43
C HIS A 291 1.88 -12.62 10.81
N TRP A 292 2.96 -13.36 11.08
CA TRP A 292 4.29 -12.98 10.60
C TRP A 292 4.38 -12.88 9.07
N THR A 293 3.61 -13.69 8.33
CA THR A 293 3.65 -13.76 6.86
C THR A 293 2.37 -13.31 6.17
N SER A 294 1.29 -13.11 6.91
CA SER A 294 0.00 -12.71 6.37
C SER A 294 -0.82 -11.91 7.37
N ALA A 295 -1.85 -11.21 6.92
CA ALA A 295 -2.92 -10.67 7.76
C ALA A 295 -4.24 -11.34 7.38
N THR A 296 -5.09 -11.66 8.35
CA THR A 296 -6.38 -12.31 8.10
C THR A 296 -7.51 -11.39 8.55
N ALA A 297 -8.36 -10.98 7.61
CA ALA A 297 -9.51 -10.12 7.84
C ALA A 297 -10.79 -10.85 7.40
N ALA A 298 -11.78 -10.98 8.27
CA ALA A 298 -13.06 -11.62 7.92
C ALA A 298 -12.92 -13.02 7.25
N GLY A 299 -11.90 -13.79 7.65
CA GLY A 299 -11.61 -15.12 7.08
C GLY A 299 -10.80 -15.11 5.78
N ILE A 300 -10.55 -13.94 5.18
CA ILE A 300 -9.69 -13.78 4.01
C ILE A 300 -8.25 -13.53 4.45
N GLY A 301 -7.32 -14.31 3.91
CA GLY A 301 -5.89 -14.14 4.14
C GLY A 301 -5.27 -13.22 3.10
N HIS A 302 -4.42 -12.30 3.55
CA HIS A 302 -3.70 -11.35 2.73
C HIS A 302 -2.19 -11.50 2.95
N ALA A 303 -1.42 -11.58 1.87
CA ALA A 303 0.03 -11.59 1.91
C ALA A 303 0.59 -10.46 1.04
N SER A 304 1.38 -9.58 1.65
CA SER A 304 1.94 -8.38 1.03
C SER A 304 3.45 -8.47 0.87
N TYR A 305 3.94 -7.93 -0.24
CA TYR A 305 5.33 -8.01 -0.70
C TYR A 305 5.76 -6.63 -1.21
N ALA A 306 6.94 -6.17 -0.78
CA ALA A 306 7.55 -4.96 -1.34
C ALA A 306 8.28 -5.29 -2.64
N ILE A 307 8.15 -4.42 -3.63
CA ILE A 307 8.96 -4.44 -4.85
C ILE A 307 10.31 -3.80 -4.52
N THR A 308 11.37 -4.58 -4.65
CA THR A 308 12.74 -4.13 -4.37
C THR A 308 13.64 -4.10 -5.60
N GLY A 309 13.20 -4.72 -6.69
CA GLY A 309 13.88 -4.70 -7.98
C GLY A 309 12.88 -4.50 -9.09
N TRP A 310 13.17 -3.53 -9.96
CA TRP A 310 12.32 -3.14 -11.08
C TRP A 310 12.78 -3.81 -12.38
N PRO A 311 11.84 -4.13 -13.28
CA PRO A 311 12.17 -4.75 -14.56
C PRO A 311 12.90 -3.75 -15.46
N LYS A 312 13.86 -4.24 -16.24
CA LYS A 312 14.58 -3.44 -17.25
C LYS A 312 13.69 -3.29 -18.50
N GLY A 313 12.69 -2.41 -18.45
CA GLY A 313 11.75 -2.21 -19.56
C GLY A 313 10.47 -1.47 -19.18
N LYS A 314 9.35 -1.76 -19.88
CA LYS A 314 8.03 -1.16 -19.59
C LYS A 314 7.48 -1.68 -18.25
N ILE A 315 7.84 -0.99 -17.16
CA ILE A 315 7.48 -1.31 -15.78
C ILE A 315 5.99 -1.65 -15.64
N THR A 316 5.10 -0.83 -16.20
CA THR A 316 3.65 -0.99 -16.08
C THR A 316 3.14 -2.33 -16.62
N ASN A 317 3.65 -2.81 -17.75
CA ASN A 317 3.19 -4.06 -18.35
C ASN A 317 3.64 -5.27 -17.53
N SER A 318 4.88 -5.24 -17.05
CA SER A 318 5.40 -6.26 -16.14
C SER A 318 4.66 -6.29 -14.81
N LEU A 319 4.28 -5.12 -14.27
CA LEU A 319 3.50 -5.03 -13.04
C LEU A 319 2.06 -5.52 -13.23
N ASN A 320 1.44 -5.21 -14.37
CA ASN A 320 0.11 -5.72 -14.72
C ASN A 320 0.06 -7.24 -14.71
N ALA A 321 1.12 -7.90 -15.21
CA ALA A 321 1.21 -9.35 -15.20
C ALA A 321 1.12 -9.94 -13.78
N LEU A 322 1.66 -9.25 -12.76
CA LEU A 322 1.58 -9.71 -11.36
C LEU A 322 0.14 -9.76 -10.84
N THR A 323 -0.78 -8.99 -11.43
CA THR A 323 -2.21 -9.04 -11.08
C THR A 323 -2.95 -10.24 -11.67
N SER A 324 -2.31 -11.01 -12.55
CA SER A 324 -2.88 -12.23 -13.16
C SER A 324 -2.68 -13.49 -12.32
N VAL A 325 -2.01 -13.39 -11.16
CA VAL A 325 -1.80 -14.53 -10.27
C VAL A 325 -3.14 -15.07 -9.80
N ARG A 326 -3.36 -16.38 -9.96
CA ARG A 326 -4.56 -17.06 -9.47
C ARG A 326 -4.60 -17.00 -7.94
N ALA A 327 -5.50 -16.16 -7.44
CA ALA A 327 -5.85 -15.94 -6.05
C ALA A 327 -7.32 -15.46 -6.00
N LEU A 328 -7.86 -15.14 -4.81
CA LEU A 328 -9.16 -14.45 -4.72
C LEU A 328 -9.07 -13.08 -5.41
N SER A 329 -8.05 -12.31 -5.04
CA SER A 329 -7.70 -11.06 -5.71
C SER A 329 -6.19 -10.83 -5.67
N ALA A 330 -5.74 -10.02 -6.62
CA ALA A 330 -4.36 -9.57 -6.71
C ALA A 330 -4.34 -8.04 -6.83
N THR A 331 -3.59 -7.39 -5.94
CA THR A 331 -3.46 -5.94 -5.92
C THR A 331 -2.01 -5.55 -6.13
N VAL A 332 -1.75 -4.60 -7.02
CA VAL A 332 -0.44 -3.97 -7.17
C VAL A 332 -0.63 -2.48 -6.95
N ALA A 333 0.10 -1.92 -6.01
CA ALA A 333 0.14 -0.49 -5.74
C ALA A 333 1.53 0.05 -6.08
N LEU A 334 1.61 1.10 -6.89
CA LEU A 334 2.83 1.76 -7.34
C LEU A 334 2.74 3.23 -6.99
N SER A 335 3.66 3.73 -6.16
CA SER A 335 3.68 5.11 -5.68
C SER A 335 4.89 5.85 -6.25
N ILE A 336 4.63 7.06 -6.76
CA ILE A 336 5.66 8.06 -7.03
C ILE A 336 5.60 9.16 -5.95
N SER A 337 6.76 9.65 -5.55
CA SER A 337 6.91 10.70 -4.53
C SER A 337 8.03 11.66 -4.92
N PRO A 338 8.03 12.91 -4.42
CA PRO A 338 9.13 13.83 -4.68
C PRO A 338 10.45 13.27 -4.16
N SER A 339 11.54 13.56 -4.87
CA SER A 339 12.91 13.24 -4.46
C SER A 339 13.67 14.53 -4.14
N ASP A 340 14.63 14.45 -3.23
CA ASP A 340 15.54 15.56 -2.95
C ASP A 340 16.57 15.74 -4.09
N ASP A 341 16.78 14.71 -4.91
CA ASP A 341 17.64 14.75 -6.09
C ASP A 341 16.90 15.36 -7.29
N GLU A 342 17.47 16.42 -7.87
CA GLU A 342 16.89 17.09 -9.03
C GLU A 342 16.63 16.13 -10.20
N GLY A 343 15.43 16.24 -10.79
CA GLY A 343 15.01 15.42 -11.93
C GLY A 343 14.72 13.95 -11.60
N GLN A 344 14.77 13.55 -10.33
CA GLN A 344 14.43 12.20 -9.89
C GLN A 344 13.12 12.18 -9.12
N ILE A 345 12.47 11.01 -9.11
CA ILE A 345 11.28 10.73 -8.31
C ILE A 345 11.52 9.46 -7.49
N GLY A 346 11.03 9.44 -6.26
CA GLY A 346 11.00 8.23 -5.46
C GLY A 346 9.95 7.28 -6.03
N LEU A 347 10.33 6.04 -6.33
CA LEU A 347 9.44 4.98 -6.81
C LEU A 347 9.36 3.84 -5.78
N ARG A 348 8.15 3.51 -5.34
CA ARG A 348 7.88 2.38 -4.44
C ARG A 348 6.72 1.54 -4.95
N GLY A 349 6.71 0.26 -4.60
CA GLY A 349 5.58 -0.58 -4.95
C GLY A 349 5.36 -1.73 -3.98
N VAL A 350 4.09 -2.09 -3.82
CA VAL A 350 3.63 -3.20 -3.00
C VAL A 350 2.73 -4.08 -3.83
N VAL A 351 2.89 -5.38 -3.69
CA VAL A 351 2.02 -6.40 -4.27
C VAL A 351 1.32 -7.11 -3.13
N ARG A 352 0.01 -7.30 -3.21
CA ARG A 352 -0.78 -8.04 -2.24
C ARG A 352 -1.59 -9.12 -2.94
N MET A 353 -1.46 -10.35 -2.45
CA MET A 353 -2.34 -11.47 -2.79
C MET A 353 -3.37 -11.65 -1.69
N SER A 354 -4.63 -11.81 -2.06
CA SER A 354 -5.71 -12.19 -1.14
C SER A 354 -6.24 -13.56 -1.52
N ALA A 355 -6.55 -14.41 -0.54
CA ALA A 355 -7.04 -15.76 -0.76
C ALA A 355 -8.05 -16.19 0.31
N ARG A 356 -8.93 -17.14 -0.05
CA ARG A 356 -10.05 -17.56 0.83
C ARG A 356 -9.60 -18.43 2.00
N ASN A 357 -8.42 -19.04 1.89
CA ASN A 357 -7.87 -19.94 2.88
C ASN A 357 -6.33 -19.97 2.79
N PRO A 358 -5.64 -20.48 3.83
CA PRO A 358 -4.17 -20.51 3.85
C PRO A 358 -3.54 -21.29 2.69
N ARG A 359 -4.14 -22.42 2.26
CA ARG A 359 -3.60 -23.25 1.17
C ARG A 359 -3.60 -22.49 -0.16
N GLU A 360 -4.68 -21.77 -0.46
CA GLU A 360 -4.75 -20.90 -1.64
C GLU A 360 -3.73 -19.76 -1.57
N LEU A 361 -3.49 -19.21 -0.37
CA LEU A 361 -2.54 -18.12 -0.17
C LEU A 361 -1.09 -18.60 -0.42
N ASP A 362 -0.72 -19.77 0.10
CA ASP A 362 0.61 -20.37 -0.12
C ASP A 362 0.84 -20.72 -1.61
N ALA A 363 -0.21 -21.20 -2.29
CA ALA A 363 -0.16 -21.45 -3.73
C ALA A 363 -0.02 -20.15 -4.53
N ALA A 364 -0.69 -19.07 -4.11
CA ALA A 364 -0.56 -17.75 -4.72
C ALA A 364 0.85 -17.17 -4.52
N ASP A 365 1.45 -17.32 -3.33
CA ASP A 365 2.84 -16.90 -3.06
C ASP A 365 3.85 -17.59 -3.99
N SER A 366 3.74 -18.91 -4.12
CA SER A 366 4.62 -19.70 -5.00
C SER A 366 4.50 -19.27 -6.47
N ARG A 367 3.27 -19.02 -6.95
CA ARG A 367 2.99 -18.55 -8.31
C ARG A 367 3.48 -17.12 -8.53
N LEU A 368 3.26 -16.24 -7.56
CA LEU A 368 3.73 -14.85 -7.60
C LEU A 368 5.25 -14.80 -7.69
N SER A 369 5.95 -15.56 -6.84
CA SER A 369 7.42 -15.65 -6.86
C SER A 369 7.96 -16.12 -8.22
N THR A 370 7.34 -17.15 -8.79
CA THR A 370 7.70 -17.68 -10.13
C THR A 370 7.42 -16.66 -11.23
N LEU A 371 6.29 -15.96 -11.17
CA LEU A 371 5.93 -14.96 -12.17
C LEU A 371 6.82 -13.72 -12.06
N ALA A 372 7.08 -13.23 -10.86
CA ALA A 372 7.95 -12.08 -10.60
C ALA A 372 9.36 -12.31 -11.18
N GLY A 373 9.94 -13.49 -10.96
CA GLY A 373 11.21 -13.88 -11.58
C GLY A 373 11.18 -13.84 -13.11
N ARG A 374 10.10 -14.34 -13.74
CA ARG A 374 9.94 -14.31 -15.21
C ARG A 374 9.81 -12.89 -15.77
N VAL A 375 9.12 -11.99 -15.07
CA VAL A 375 8.93 -10.60 -15.52
C VAL A 375 10.03 -9.65 -15.06
N GLY A 376 11.07 -10.16 -14.38
CA GLY A 376 12.22 -9.39 -13.92
C GLY A 376 11.94 -8.48 -12.72
N VAL A 377 10.94 -8.81 -11.90
CA VAL A 377 10.59 -8.08 -10.67
C VAL A 377 11.13 -8.84 -9.46
N SER A 378 11.81 -8.14 -8.55
CA SER A 378 12.22 -8.73 -7.26
C SER A 378 11.26 -8.33 -6.15
N LEU A 379 10.80 -9.31 -5.39
CA LEU A 379 9.84 -9.14 -4.29
C LEU A 379 10.46 -9.57 -2.97
N ILE A 380 10.19 -8.82 -1.90
CA ILE A 380 10.49 -9.21 -0.53
C ILE A 380 9.20 -9.24 0.28
N PRO A 381 8.85 -10.37 0.92
CA PRO A 381 7.66 -10.44 1.78
C PRO A 381 7.74 -9.42 2.92
N LEU A 382 6.65 -8.71 3.19
CA LEU A 382 6.53 -7.72 4.26
C LEU A 382 6.28 -8.40 5.61
N ARG A 383 7.20 -9.27 6.02
CA ARG A 383 7.03 -10.04 7.25
C ARG A 383 6.93 -9.14 8.47
N GLY A 384 5.89 -9.33 9.27
CA GLY A 384 5.54 -8.50 10.43
C GLY A 384 5.11 -7.07 10.10
N LEU A 385 4.79 -6.78 8.83
CA LEU A 385 4.24 -5.51 8.34
C LEU A 385 3.09 -5.77 7.34
N GLN A 386 2.30 -6.80 7.60
CA GLN A 386 1.24 -7.26 6.70
C GLN A 386 0.02 -6.35 6.76
N ILE A 387 -0.32 -5.82 7.95
CA ILE A 387 -1.39 -4.81 8.06
C ILE A 387 -0.98 -3.52 7.34
N GLU A 388 0.27 -3.07 7.46
CA GLU A 388 0.74 -1.92 6.69
C GLU A 388 0.78 -2.20 5.20
N GLY A 389 1.21 -3.39 4.79
CA GLY A 389 1.14 -3.80 3.39
C GLY A 389 -0.29 -3.86 2.86
N LEU A 390 -1.24 -4.29 3.70
CA LEU A 390 -2.67 -4.26 3.40
C LEU A 390 -3.16 -2.82 3.22
N ALA A 391 -2.90 -1.95 4.19
CA ALA A 391 -3.25 -0.53 4.15
C ALA A 391 -2.64 0.17 2.93
N ALA A 392 -1.38 -0.12 2.58
CA ALA A 392 -0.68 0.47 1.44
C ALA A 392 -1.25 0.11 0.06
N THR A 393 -2.19 -0.84 0.03
CA THR A 393 -2.88 -1.30 -1.19
C THR A 393 -4.37 -0.95 -1.20
N LEU A 394 -4.86 -0.17 -0.22
CA LEU A 394 -6.20 0.40 -0.23
C LEU A 394 -6.20 1.79 -0.87
N PRO A 395 -7.27 2.19 -1.59
CA PRO A 395 -7.36 3.51 -2.25
C PRO A 395 -7.20 4.71 -1.32
N MET A 396 -7.70 4.59 -0.09
CA MET A 396 -7.63 5.60 0.96
C MET A 396 -6.53 5.34 2.01
N GLY A 397 -5.73 4.29 1.82
CA GLY A 397 -4.80 3.81 2.82
C GLY A 397 -3.40 4.44 2.76
N GLY A 398 -2.46 3.80 3.44
CA GLY A 398 -1.06 4.22 3.53
C GLY A 398 -0.33 4.27 2.18
N THR A 399 0.89 4.80 2.15
CA THR A 399 1.73 4.73 0.94
C THR A 399 2.51 3.41 0.86
N ALA A 400 2.77 2.95 -0.36
CA ALA A 400 3.67 1.84 -0.69
C ALA A 400 5.14 2.04 -0.30
#